data_AF-A0A8J8NDV4-F1
#
_entry.id   AF-A0A8J8NDV4-F1
#
_cell.length_a   1.000
_cell.length_b   1.000
_cell.length_c   1.000
_cell.angle_alpha   90.00
_cell.angle_beta   90.00
_cell.angle_gamma   90.00
#
_symmetry.space_group_name_H-M   'P 1'
#
loop_
_entity.id
_entity.type
_entity.pdbx_description
1 polymer ?
#
loop_
_entity_poly.entity_id
_entity_poly.type
_entity_poly.pdbx_seq_one_letter_code
_entity_poly.pdbx_strand_id
1 'polypeptide(L)'
;MVDQPADDSIPSRLSSKLRAALTIQDLFIQDKSGGCGQSYLVVVVAEEFKSMKLLERQQKVNAIVAEEIAAVHAFELKTWTEEQWAGKRAEYV
;
A
#
# COMPACT_ATOMS: atom_id res chain seq x y z
N MET A 1 -7.74 18.14 -17.61
CA MET A 1 -6.43 17.45 -17.61
C MET A 1 -6.21 16.94 -16.20
N VAL A 2 -6.74 15.76 -15.90
CA VAL A 2 -6.35 15.02 -14.70
C VAL A 2 -5.55 13.84 -15.20
N ASP A 3 -4.34 13.79 -14.67
CA ASP A 3 -3.22 12.94 -15.00
C ASP A 3 -3.63 11.46 -15.10
N GLN A 4 -3.54 10.89 -16.30
CA GLN A 4 -3.61 9.44 -16.49
C GLN A 4 -2.65 9.02 -17.61
N PRO A 5 -1.34 8.99 -17.35
CA PRO A 5 -0.47 8.11 -18.10
C PRO A 5 -0.73 6.68 -17.61
N ALA A 6 -1.16 5.82 -18.52
CA ALA A 6 -1.01 4.39 -18.38
C ALA A 6 0.50 4.07 -18.42
N ASP A 7 1.16 4.24 -17.29
CA ASP A 7 2.56 3.88 -17.09
C ASP A 7 2.58 2.52 -16.35
N ASP A 8 3.37 1.56 -16.85
CA ASP A 8 3.58 0.24 -16.26
C ASP A 8 4.41 0.37 -14.97
N SER A 9 3.87 1.10 -13.99
CA SER A 9 4.52 1.48 -12.75
C SER A 9 4.08 0.56 -11.61
N ILE A 10 5.03 0.14 -10.77
CA ILE A 10 4.84 -0.67 -9.55
C ILE A 10 3.62 -0.25 -8.69
N PRO A 11 3.34 1.05 -8.43
CA PRO A 11 2.13 1.47 -7.69
C PRO A 11 0.81 1.00 -8.31
N SER A 12 0.70 0.98 -9.63
CA SER A 12 -0.51 0.53 -10.32
C SER A 12 -0.73 -0.97 -10.08
N ARG A 13 0.32 -1.78 -10.25
CA ARG A 13 0.29 -3.22 -9.98
C ARG A 13 -0.04 -3.54 -8.54
N LEU A 14 0.59 -2.84 -7.59
CA LEU A 14 0.30 -2.92 -6.15
C LEU A 14 -1.18 -2.61 -5.90
N SER A 15 -1.67 -1.46 -6.35
CA SER A 15 -3.05 -1.05 -6.12
C SER A 15 -4.05 -2.09 -6.64
N SER A 16 -3.80 -2.63 -7.83
CA SER A 16 -4.71 -3.58 -8.49
C SER A 16 -4.69 -4.94 -7.79
N LYS A 17 -3.51 -5.48 -7.45
CA LYS A 17 -3.39 -6.75 -6.69
C LYS A 17 -4.02 -6.63 -5.30
N LEU A 18 -3.76 -5.52 -4.61
CA LEU A 18 -4.27 -5.28 -3.27
C LEU A 18 -5.81 -5.15 -3.29
N ARG A 19 -6.38 -4.36 -4.21
CA ARG A 19 -7.84 -4.23 -4.34
C ARG A 19 -8.52 -5.52 -4.78
N ALA A 20 -7.83 -6.39 -5.52
CA ALA A 20 -8.37 -7.69 -5.91
C ALA A 20 -8.40 -8.69 -4.74
N ALA A 21 -7.43 -8.60 -3.83
CA ALA A 21 -7.28 -9.54 -2.73
C ALA A 21 -7.96 -9.08 -1.41
N LEU A 22 -8.26 -7.79 -1.29
CA LEU A 22 -8.74 -7.15 -0.06
C LEU A 22 -9.76 -6.04 -0.37
N THR A 23 -10.70 -5.83 0.54
CA THR A 23 -11.65 -4.72 0.46
C THR A 23 -11.00 -3.44 0.99
N ILE A 24 -10.31 -2.72 0.11
CA ILE A 24 -9.60 -1.48 0.44
C ILE A 24 -10.55 -0.30 0.30
N GLN A 25 -10.64 0.49 1.37
CA GLN A 25 -11.38 1.74 1.39
C GLN A 25 -10.53 2.90 0.89
N ASP A 26 -9.34 3.08 1.47
CA ASP A 26 -8.37 4.08 1.05
C ASP A 26 -7.00 3.45 0.76
N LEU A 27 -6.36 3.91 -0.30
CA LEU A 27 -5.04 3.46 -0.73
C LEU A 27 -4.17 4.68 -1.05
N PHE A 28 -3.01 4.74 -0.41
CA PHE A 28 -2.01 5.76 -0.66
C PHE A 28 -0.68 5.08 -0.96
N ILE A 29 -0.07 5.43 -2.08
CA ILE A 29 1.23 4.91 -2.47
C ILE A 29 2.16 6.10 -2.68
N GLN A 30 3.31 6.08 -2.03
CA GLN A 30 4.31 7.12 -2.11
C GLN A 30 5.67 6.51 -2.47
N ASP A 31 6.22 6.98 -3.57
CA ASP A 31 7.60 6.67 -3.93
C ASP A 31 8.56 7.46 -3.03
N LYS A 32 9.48 6.74 -2.38
CA LYS A 32 10.52 7.25 -1.49
C LYS A 32 11.90 6.87 -2.03
N SER A 33 12.02 6.59 -3.33
CA SER A 33 13.28 6.26 -4.01
C SER A 33 14.21 7.48 -4.12
N GLY A 34 14.67 8.00 -2.99
CA GLY A 34 15.48 9.23 -2.88
C GLY A 34 16.98 9.02 -2.70
N GLY A 35 17.47 7.78 -2.57
CA GLY A 35 18.90 7.53 -2.38
C GLY A 35 19.25 6.05 -2.51
N CYS A 36 20.06 5.72 -3.53
CA CYS A 36 20.69 4.41 -3.79
C CYS A 36 19.81 3.14 -3.58
N GLY A 37 18.49 3.26 -3.63
CA GLY A 37 17.58 2.16 -3.34
C GLY A 37 16.14 2.52 -3.69
N GLN A 38 15.49 1.61 -4.41
CA GLN A 38 14.06 1.68 -4.72
C GLN A 38 13.30 1.46 -3.42
N SER A 39 12.68 2.52 -2.90
CA SER A 39 11.96 2.51 -1.63
C SER A 39 10.52 2.94 -1.84
N TYR A 40 9.53 2.10 -1.52
CA TYR A 40 8.12 2.44 -1.68
C TYR A 40 7.38 2.37 -0.35
N LEU A 41 6.58 3.39 -0.06
CA LEU A 41 5.69 3.44 1.09
C LEU A 41 4.25 3.22 0.60
N VAL A 42 3.62 2.15 1.04
CA VAL A 42 2.22 1.85 0.73
C VAL A 42 1.40 1.87 2.00
N VAL A 43 0.37 2.70 2.00
CA VAL A 43 -0.58 2.86 3.09
C VAL A 43 -1.92 2.34 2.60
N VAL A 44 -2.41 1.27 3.24
CA VAL A 44 -3.68 0.60 2.91
C VAL A 44 -4.63 0.72 4.08
N VAL A 45 -5.85 1.15 3.80
CA VAL A 45 -6.92 1.28 4.77
C VAL A 45 -8.03 0.30 4.39
N ALA A 46 -8.34 -0.62 5.28
CA ALA A 46 -9.42 -1.58 5.08
C ALA A 46 -10.08 -1.91 6.42
N GLU A 47 -11.39 -2.08 6.41
CA GLU A 47 -12.14 -2.56 7.58
C GLU A 47 -11.82 -4.01 7.93
N GLU A 48 -11.45 -4.84 6.95
CA GLU A 48 -11.06 -6.23 7.15
C GLU A 48 -9.86 -6.35 8.13
N PHE A 49 -9.01 -5.31 8.16
CA PHE A 49 -7.87 -5.23 9.08
C PHE A 49 -8.24 -4.96 10.53
N LYS A 50 -9.48 -4.55 10.82
CA LYS A 50 -9.98 -4.37 12.19
C LYS A 50 -10.20 -5.71 12.88
N SER A 51 -10.57 -6.74 12.10
CA SER A 51 -10.82 -8.09 12.60
C SER A 51 -9.61 -9.03 12.50
N MET A 52 -8.50 -8.57 11.89
CA MET A 52 -7.26 -9.36 11.73
C MET A 52 -6.12 -8.77 12.56
N LYS A 53 -5.19 -9.63 13.01
CA LYS A 53 -3.97 -9.17 13.68
C LYS A 53 -3.05 -8.42 12.71
N LEU A 54 -2.30 -7.44 13.22
CA LEU A 54 -1.31 -6.66 12.45
C LEU A 54 -0.36 -7.53 11.64
N LEU A 55 0.13 -8.62 12.24
CA LEU A 55 1.05 -9.55 11.57
C LEU A 55 0.38 -10.31 10.42
N GLU A 56 -0.86 -10.80 10.60
CA GLU A 56 -1.57 -11.56 9.57
C GLU A 56 -1.89 -10.69 8.35
N ARG A 57 -2.35 -9.46 8.57
CA ARG A 57 -2.59 -8.51 7.46
C ARG A 57 -1.30 -8.12 6.75
N GLN A 58 -0.19 -7.91 7.48
CA GLN A 58 1.11 -7.66 6.86
C GLN A 58 1.60 -8.88 6.07
N GLN A 59 1.47 -10.09 6.59
CA GLN A 59 1.83 -11.32 5.87
C GLN A 59 0.99 -11.50 4.61
N LYS A 60 -0.33 -11.30 4.68
CA LYS A 60 -1.25 -11.42 3.55
C LYS A 60 -0.85 -10.43 2.45
N VAL A 61 -0.66 -9.17 2.79
CA VAL A 61 -0.22 -8.15 1.82
C VAL A 61 1.17 -8.47 1.30
N ASN A 62 2.15 -8.75 2.16
CA ASN A 62 3.50 -9.10 1.74
C ASN A 62 3.51 -10.31 0.81
N ALA A 63 2.61 -11.29 0.99
CA ALA A 63 2.49 -12.43 0.08
C ALA A 63 1.94 -12.01 -1.29
N ILE A 64 0.94 -11.12 -1.33
CA ILE A 64 0.35 -10.59 -2.57
C ILE A 64 1.38 -9.79 -3.37
N VAL A 65 2.20 -9.00 -2.66
CA VAL A 65 3.17 -8.09 -3.26
C VAL A 65 4.58 -8.66 -3.26
N ALA A 66 4.77 -9.90 -2.79
CA ALA A 66 6.06 -10.57 -2.60
C ALA A 66 6.94 -10.49 -3.86
N GLU A 67 6.34 -10.75 -5.01
CA GLU A 67 7.01 -10.71 -6.31
C GLU A 67 7.54 -9.31 -6.64
N GLU A 68 6.76 -8.27 -6.34
CA GLU A 68 7.14 -6.88 -6.65
C GLU A 68 8.16 -6.38 -5.62
N ILE A 69 7.96 -6.66 -4.33
CA ILE A 69 8.88 -6.22 -3.27
C ILE A 69 10.20 -6.97 -3.29
N ALA A 70 10.27 -8.17 -3.89
CA ALA A 70 11.54 -8.87 -4.10
C ALA A 70 12.48 -8.12 -5.05
N ALA A 71 11.93 -7.29 -5.95
CA ALA A 71 12.71 -6.43 -6.84
C ALA A 71 13.05 -5.06 -6.21
N VAL A 72 12.46 -4.73 -5.06
CA VAL A 72 12.56 -3.45 -4.37
C VAL A 72 13.48 -3.59 -3.16
N HIS A 73 14.39 -2.64 -2.95
CA HIS A 73 15.35 -2.70 -1.85
C HIS A 73 14.70 -2.44 -0.48
N ALA A 74 13.69 -1.57 -0.44
CA ALA A 74 12.90 -1.31 0.75
C ALA A 74 11.42 -1.12 0.42
N PHE A 75 10.55 -1.86 1.09
CA PHE A 75 9.11 -1.70 0.95
C PHE A 75 8.49 -1.55 2.33
N GLU A 76 7.78 -0.44 2.54
CA GLU A 76 7.13 -0.14 3.81
C GLU A 76 5.62 -0.20 3.62
N LEU A 77 4.99 -1.21 4.22
CA LEU A 77 3.54 -1.35 4.23
C LEU A 77 2.97 -0.88 5.56
N LYS A 78 2.07 0.10 5.50
CA LYS A 78 1.24 0.50 6.63
C LYS A 78 -0.20 0.12 6.40
N THR A 79 -0.69 -0.77 7.24
CA THR A 79 -2.10 -1.18 7.24
C THR A 79 -2.80 -0.45 8.37
N TRP A 80 -3.81 0.34 8.04
CA TRP A 80 -4.62 1.07 9.01
C TRP A 80 -6.08 0.64 8.92
N THR A 81 -6.81 0.82 10.01
CA THR A 81 -8.27 0.69 10.02
C THR A 81 -8.90 2.04 9.69
N GLU A 82 -10.15 2.05 9.25
CA GLU A 82 -10.89 3.29 8.97
C GLU A 82 -10.86 4.25 10.17
N GLU A 83 -11.03 3.73 11.39
CA GLU A 83 -10.96 4.52 12.62
C GLU A 83 -9.59 5.18 12.85
N GLN A 84 -8.49 4.47 12.58
CA GLN A 84 -7.15 5.07 12.70
C GLN A 84 -6.85 6.00 11.53
N TRP A 85 -7.34 5.67 10.34
CA TRP A 85 -7.19 6.50 9.17
C TRP A 85 -7.92 7.82 9.31
N ALA A 86 -9.09 7.87 9.95
CA ALA A 86 -9.83 9.12 10.16
C ALA A 86 -8.99 10.20 10.87
N GLY A 87 -8.19 9.83 11.87
CA GLY A 87 -7.28 10.75 12.57
C GLY A 87 -5.99 11.04 11.80
N LYS A 88 -5.47 10.07 11.04
CA LYS A 88 -4.22 10.18 10.28
C LYS A 88 -4.39 10.81 8.90
N ARG A 89 -5.56 10.71 8.27
CA ARG A 89 -5.84 11.20 6.92
C ARG A 89 -5.49 12.67 6.78
N ALA A 90 -5.77 13.48 7.80
CA ALA A 90 -5.45 14.91 7.80
C ALA A 90 -3.94 15.22 7.78
N GLU A 91 -3.09 14.27 8.19
CA GLU A 91 -1.62 14.39 8.16
C GLU A 91 -1.03 13.90 6.82
N TYR A 92 -1.80 13.14 6.03
CA TYR A 92 -1.36 12.50 4.78
C TYR A 92 -2.07 13.03 3.52
N VAL A 93 -3.07 13.93 3.65
CA VAL A 93 -3.80 14.57 2.55
C VAL A 93 -3.31 15.99 2.29
#